data_AF-A0AAD4JTJ2-F1
#
_entry.id   AF-A0AAD4JTJ2-F1
#
_cell.length_a   1.000
_cell.length_b   1.000
_cell.length_c   1.000
_cell.angle_alpha   90.00
_cell.angle_beta   90.00
_cell.angle_gamma   90.00
#
_symmetry.space_group_name_H-M   'P 1'
#
loop_
_entity.id
_entity.type
_entity.pdbx_description
1 polymer ?
#
loop_
_entity_poly.entity_id
_entity_poly.type
_entity_poly.pdbx_seq_one_letter_code
_entity_poly.pdbx_strand_id
1 'polypeptide(L)'
;MGHVELDFTAIPKLYGPENFWHWKMLLRSYLEAAELWRDDHPRENPHAKFILLATIQTDKIEPGYEEMSPKQIFKSLEDRFRPY
;
A
#
# COMPACT_ATOMS: atom_id res chain seq x y z
N MET A 1 16.48 22.76 -6.33
CA MET A 1 15.32 22.17 -7.02
C MET A 1 14.36 21.72 -5.93
N GLY A 2 13.14 22.26 -5.88
CA GLY A 2 12.19 21.91 -4.83
C GLY A 2 11.87 20.42 -4.89
N HIS A 3 12.06 19.71 -3.79
CA HIS A 3 11.51 18.35 -3.67
C HIS A 3 10.00 18.49 -3.77
N VAL A 4 9.40 17.95 -4.84
CA VAL A 4 7.96 17.78 -4.88
C VAL A 4 7.65 16.76 -3.79
N GLU A 5 7.11 17.24 -2.67
CA GLU A 5 6.57 16.35 -1.65
C GLU A 5 5.40 15.60 -2.29
N LEU A 6 5.55 14.29 -2.46
CA LEU A 6 4.45 13.44 -2.86
C LEU A 6 3.45 13.40 -1.70
N ASP A 7 2.18 13.58 -1.99
CA ASP A 7 1.10 13.46 -1.01
C ASP A 7 0.46 12.07 -1.15
N PHE A 8 0.59 11.22 -0.13
CA PHE A 8 0.01 9.87 -0.16
C PHE A 8 -1.53 9.90 -0.18
N THR A 9 -2.17 11.02 0.18
CA THR A 9 -3.64 11.17 0.09
C THR A 9 -4.13 11.21 -1.35
N ALA A 10 -3.23 11.46 -2.32
CA ALA A 10 -3.52 11.34 -3.75
C ALA A 10 -3.65 9.88 -4.22
N ILE A 11 -3.19 8.90 -3.42
CA ILE A 11 -3.40 7.48 -3.70
C ILE A 11 -4.87 7.15 -3.41
N PRO A 12 -5.65 6.68 -4.40
CA PRO A 12 -7.04 6.33 -4.18
C PRO A 12 -7.13 5.17 -3.19
N LYS A 13 -8.11 5.20 -2.29
CA LYS A 13 -8.32 4.09 -1.35
C LYS A 13 -8.61 2.80 -2.13
N LEU A 14 -7.91 1.71 -1.80
CA LEU A 14 -8.21 0.38 -2.32
C LEU A 14 -9.62 -0.02 -1.90
N TYR A 15 -10.52 -0.21 -2.87
CA TYR A 15 -11.92 -0.54 -2.64
C TYR A 15 -12.32 -1.91 -3.19
N GLY A 16 -11.52 -2.47 -4.09
CA GLY A 16 -11.77 -3.80 -4.64
C GLY A 16 -10.86 -4.16 -5.80
N PRO A 17 -11.15 -5.27 -6.49
CA PRO A 17 -10.38 -5.71 -7.65
C PRO A 17 -10.35 -4.68 -8.80
N GLU A 18 -11.37 -3.84 -8.89
CA GLU A 18 -11.57 -2.88 -9.96
C GLU A 18 -10.50 -1.78 -9.96
N ASN A 19 -10.00 -1.38 -8.78
CA ASN A 19 -8.94 -0.38 -8.66
C ASN A 19 -7.60 -0.92 -8.17
N PHE A 20 -7.48 -2.24 -7.96
CA PHE A 20 -6.28 -2.85 -7.40
C PHE A 20 -5.00 -2.44 -8.14
N TRP A 21 -4.99 -2.54 -9.48
CA TRP A 21 -3.80 -2.19 -10.28
C TRP A 21 -3.43 -0.72 -10.20
N HIS A 22 -4.42 0.17 -10.27
CA HIS A 22 -4.19 1.61 -10.15
C HIS A 22 -3.67 1.98 -8.75
N TRP A 23 -4.28 1.44 -7.70
CA TRP A 23 -3.83 1.61 -6.32
C TRP A 23 -2.40 1.10 -6.13
N LYS A 24 -2.09 -0.13 -6.57
CA LYS A 24 -0.75 -0.73 -6.44
C LYS A 24 0.30 0.11 -7.14
N MET A 25 0.01 0.61 -8.34
CA MET A 25 0.94 1.43 -9.12
C MET A 25 1.30 2.72 -8.40
N LEU A 26 0.30 3.47 -7.89
CA LEU A 26 0.55 4.71 -7.18
C LEU A 26 1.21 4.51 -5.81
N LEU A 27 0.77 3.49 -5.06
CA LEU A 27 1.38 3.12 -3.79
C LEU A 27 2.86 2.76 -3.96
N ARG A 28 3.18 1.93 -4.96
CA ARG A 28 4.56 1.55 -5.27
C ARG A 28 5.40 2.78 -5.60
N SER A 29 4.96 3.62 -6.53
CA SER A 29 5.72 4.83 -6.92
C SER A 29 5.98 5.77 -5.74
N TYR A 30 4.99 5.96 -4.86
CA TYR A 30 5.13 6.75 -3.65
C TYR A 30 6.18 6.14 -2.70
N LEU A 31 6.07 4.84 -2.42
CA LEU A 31 6.98 4.15 -1.50
C LEU A 31 8.40 4.05 -2.07
N GLU A 32 8.58 3.89 -3.38
CA GLU A 32 9.89 3.93 -4.05
C GLU A 32 10.55 5.30 -3.87
N ALA A 33 9.83 6.39 -4.10
CA ALA A 33 10.33 7.76 -3.91
C ALA A 33 10.68 8.06 -2.44
N ALA A 34 10.05 7.39 -1.49
CA ALA A 34 10.31 7.51 -0.06
C ALA A 34 11.34 6.49 0.49
N GLU A 35 11.96 5.66 -0.35
CA GLU A 35 12.86 4.56 0.07
C GLU A 35 12.21 3.54 1.02
N LEU A 36 10.89 3.35 0.86
CA LEU A 36 10.02 2.46 1.60
C LEU A 36 9.52 1.26 0.76
N TRP A 37 10.06 1.05 -0.43
CA TRP A 37 9.78 -0.12 -1.27
C TRP A 37 11.05 -0.95 -1.48
N ARG A 38 10.97 -2.28 -1.32
CA ARG A 38 12.10 -3.19 -1.51
C ARG A 38 11.60 -4.60 -1.86
N ASP A 39 12.28 -5.30 -2.77
CA ASP A 39 12.04 -6.72 -3.07
C ASP A 39 10.55 -7.02 -3.44
N ASP A 40 9.94 -6.12 -4.24
CA ASP A 40 8.54 -6.14 -4.68
C ASP A 40 7.47 -6.04 -3.59
N HIS A 41 7.81 -5.47 -2.43
CA HIS A 41 6.85 -5.17 -1.38
C HIS A 41 7.21 -3.90 -0.59
N PRO A 42 6.28 -3.37 0.23
CA PRO A 42 6.61 -2.32 1.19
C PRO A 42 7.68 -2.78 2.18
N ARG A 43 8.55 -1.86 2.60
CA ARG A 43 9.64 -2.10 3.55
C ARG A 43 9.09 -2.50 4.92
N GLU A 44 9.83 -3.35 5.62
CA GLU A 44 9.45 -3.89 6.92
C GLU A 44 9.70 -2.88 8.06
N ASN A 45 8.92 -1.79 8.08
CA ASN A 45 8.96 -0.80 9.15
C ASN A 45 7.58 -0.15 9.40
N PRO A 46 7.38 0.54 10.54
CA PRO A 46 6.10 1.16 10.88
C PRO A 46 5.63 2.24 9.88
N HIS A 47 6.57 2.96 9.25
CA HIS A 47 6.23 4.04 8.31
C HIS A 47 5.56 3.49 7.04
N ALA A 48 6.15 2.45 6.43
CA ALA A 48 5.56 1.76 5.30
C ALA A 48 4.22 1.09 5.67
N LYS A 49 4.12 0.49 6.87
CA LYS A 49 2.87 -0.09 7.38
C LYS A 49 1.76 0.96 7.44
N PHE A 50 2.07 2.13 7.99
CA PHE A 50 1.12 3.22 8.11
C PHE A 50 0.60 3.67 6.74
N ILE A 51 1.50 3.95 5.78
CA ILE A 51 1.10 4.38 4.44
C ILE A 51 0.27 3.31 3.73
N LEU A 52 0.69 2.04 3.82
CA LEU A 52 -0.05 0.92 3.25
C LEU A 52 -1.48 0.90 3.79
N LEU A 53 -1.66 0.88 5.11
CA LEU A 53 -2.98 0.88 5.75
C LEU A 53 -3.80 2.13 5.44
N ALA A 54 -3.14 3.29 5.40
CA ALA A 54 -3.76 4.57 5.09
C ALA A 54 -4.26 4.66 3.64
N THR A 55 -3.91 3.73 2.76
CA THR A 55 -4.41 3.69 1.37
C THR A 55 -5.47 2.62 1.14
N ILE A 56 -5.99 1.99 2.19
CA ILE A 56 -7.01 0.94 2.11
C ILE A 56 -8.36 1.48 2.64
N GLN A 57 -9.48 1.08 2.03
CA GLN A 57 -10.80 1.36 2.61
C GLN A 57 -10.99 0.61 3.93
N THR A 58 -11.66 1.24 4.89
CA THR A 58 -11.83 0.71 6.25
C THR A 58 -12.47 -0.68 6.28
N ASP A 59 -13.42 -0.97 5.40
CA ASP A 59 -14.11 -2.27 5.31
C ASP A 59 -13.23 -3.39 4.70
N LYS A 60 -12.06 -3.05 4.14
CA LYS A 60 -11.09 -4.03 3.61
C LYS A 60 -9.95 -4.35 4.57
N ILE A 61 -9.80 -3.58 5.65
CA ILE A 61 -8.83 -3.82 6.71
C ILE A 61 -9.32 -4.98 7.58
N GLU A 62 -8.46 -5.98 7.77
CA GLU A 62 -8.75 -7.13 8.62
C GLU A 62 -8.14 -6.93 10.01
N PRO A 63 -8.78 -7.37 11.11
CA PRO A 63 -8.22 -7.26 12.46
C PRO A 63 -6.82 -7.87 12.58
N GLY A 64 -6.53 -8.95 11.85
CA GLY A 64 -5.20 -9.58 11.85
C GLY A 64 -4.06 -8.70 11.32
N TYR A 65 -4.37 -7.59 10.63
CA TYR A 65 -3.34 -6.68 10.11
C TYR A 65 -2.55 -5.97 11.23
N GLU A 66 -3.07 -5.93 12.45
CA GLU A 66 -2.35 -5.39 13.61
C GLU A 66 -1.01 -6.09 13.83
N GLU A 67 -0.99 -7.43 13.75
CA GLU A 67 0.20 -8.25 14.00
C GLU A 67 1.01 -8.56 12.72
N MET A 68 0.40 -8.35 11.55
CA MET A 68 1.06 -8.63 10.27
C MET A 68 2.12 -7.59 9.89
N SER A 69 3.15 -8.08 9.22
CA SER A 69 4.19 -7.31 8.56
C SER A 69 3.65 -6.59 7.31
N PRO A 70 4.23 -5.45 6.87
CA PRO A 70 3.86 -4.81 5.61
C PRO A 70 3.82 -5.76 4.40
N LYS A 71 4.80 -6.66 4.27
CA LYS A 71 4.79 -7.69 3.22
C LYS A 71 3.61 -8.65 3.33
N GLN A 72 3.29 -9.11 4.54
CA GLN A 72 2.16 -10.01 4.77
C GLN A 72 0.82 -9.34 4.43
N ILE A 73 0.63 -8.08 4.84
CA ILE A 73 -0.55 -7.29 4.51
C ILE A 73 -0.64 -7.10 2.99
N PHE A 74 0.44 -6.68 2.35
CA PHE A 74 0.47 -6.45 0.90
C PHE A 74 0.13 -7.72 0.12
N LYS A 75 0.70 -8.87 0.52
CA LYS A 75 0.40 -10.16 -0.08
C LYS A 75 -1.07 -10.56 0.12
N SER A 76 -1.64 -10.36 1.31
CA SER A 76 -3.07 -10.62 1.55
C SER A 76 -3.96 -9.81 0.60
N LEU A 77 -3.64 -8.53 0.39
CA LEU A 77 -4.38 -7.68 -0.56
C LEU A 77 -4.21 -8.15 -2.01
N GLU A 78 -3.01 -8.59 -2.40
CA GLU A 78 -2.77 -9.21 -3.71
C GLU A 78 -3.62 -10.46 -3.90
N ASP A 79 -3.61 -11.38 -2.93
CA ASP A 79 -4.35 -12.64 -3.00
C ASP A 79 -5.87 -12.40 -3.04
N ARG A 80 -6.37 -11.33 -2.40
CA ARG A 80 -7.80 -10.99 -2.32
C ARG A 80 -8.32 -10.19 -3.51
N PHE A 81 -7.53 -9.28 -4.06
CA PHE A 81 -8.02 -8.26 -5.00
C PHE A 81 -7.32 -8.24 -6.35
N ARG A 82 -6.22 -8.97 -6.55
CA ARG A 82 -5.61 -9.05 -7.88
C ARG A 82 -6.57 -9.75 -8.84
N PRO A 83 -7.00 -9.11 -9.94
CA PRO A 83 -7.82 -9.79 -10.94
C PRO A 83 -7.01 -10.90 -11.63
N TYR A 84 -7.71 -11.97 -11.99
CA TYR A 84 -7.16 -13.14 -12.71
C TYR A 84 -6.55 -12.75 -14.06
#